data_AF-A0AAW5CFR4-F1
#
_entry.id   AF-A0AAW5CFR4-F1
#
_cell.length_a   1.000
_cell.length_b   1.000
_cell.length_c   1.000
_cell.angle_alpha   90.00
_cell.angle_beta   90.00
_cell.angle_gamma   90.00
#
_symmetry.space_group_name_H-M   'P 1'
#
loop_
_entity.id
_entity.type
_entity.pdbx_description
1 polymer ?
#
loop_
_entity_poly.entity_id
_entity_poly.type
_entity_poly.pdbx_seq_one_letter_code
_entity_poly.pdbx_strand_id
1 'polypeptide(L)'
;MFKQINHSFAAKLNIYLISSAFLLWGIGFCLFYHYSSRAIEHQAYLKIDESAEKINLKVTRLLRTIEKIPENLSWIIPSYVTHADSIYAITRQVVLNNYEIFGCAIAFEPYYFPDKGYYFAPYSYMSGDSVVTTQIDPKYDYYQKNWYRISKERNVSR
;
A
#
# COMPACT_ATOMS: atom_id res chain seq x y z
N MET A 1 31.21 44.86 -42.44
CA MET A 1 30.27 45.13 -41.34
C MET A 1 30.96 45.46 -40.01
N PHE A 2 32.00 44.71 -39.57
CA PHE A 2 32.73 45.00 -38.33
C PHE A 2 33.63 46.25 -38.35
N LYS A 3 34.09 46.72 -39.53
CA LYS A 3 35.02 47.86 -39.65
C LYS A 3 34.38 49.26 -39.44
N GLN A 4 33.06 49.42 -39.59
CA GLN A 4 32.36 50.71 -39.41
C GLN A 4 31.98 51.00 -37.94
N ILE A 5 31.93 49.97 -37.09
CA ILE A 5 31.54 50.08 -35.68
C ILE A 5 32.63 50.82 -34.86
N ASN A 6 33.88 50.78 -35.30
CA ASN A 6 35.02 51.32 -34.55
C ASN A 6 35.22 52.84 -34.70
N HIS A 7 34.54 53.50 -35.64
CA HIS A 7 34.74 54.93 -35.95
C HIS A 7 33.76 55.89 -35.27
N SER A 8 32.63 55.42 -34.72
CA SER A 8 31.63 56.28 -34.07
C SER A 8 31.68 56.14 -32.55
N PHE A 9 31.86 57.26 -31.84
CA PHE A 9 31.83 57.34 -30.37
C PHE A 9 30.56 56.73 -29.77
N ALA A 10 29.41 56.93 -30.43
CA ALA A 10 28.13 56.38 -30.02
C ALA A 10 28.09 54.83 -30.05
N ALA A 11 28.77 54.20 -31.01
CA ALA A 11 28.80 52.75 -31.14
C ALA A 11 29.59 52.07 -30.01
N LYS A 12 30.73 52.66 -29.60
CA LYS A 12 31.50 52.18 -28.45
C LYS A 12 30.71 52.29 -27.15
N LEU A 13 30.02 53.42 -26.93
CA LEU A 13 29.18 53.63 -25.75
C LEU A 13 28.04 52.60 -25.65
N ASN A 14 27.34 52.34 -26.75
CA ASN A 14 26.28 51.32 -26.78
C ASN A 14 26.80 49.91 -26.47
N ILE A 15 27.98 49.54 -26.98
CA ILE A 15 28.59 48.23 -26.68
C ILE A 15 28.88 48.09 -25.19
N TYR A 16 29.42 49.12 -24.54
CA TYR A 16 29.66 49.10 -23.09
C TYR A 16 28.36 48.94 -22.29
N LEU A 17 27.30 49.67 -22.66
CA LEU A 17 25.98 49.57 -22.00
C LEU A 17 25.37 48.17 -22.15
N ILE A 18 25.44 47.58 -23.35
CA ILE A 18 24.94 46.22 -23.59
C ILE A 18 25.75 45.20 -22.79
N SER A 19 27.08 45.36 -22.75
CA SER A 19 27.96 44.43 -22.02
C SER A 19 27.74 44.45 -20.50
N SER A 20 27.50 45.64 -19.92
CA SER A 20 27.21 45.75 -18.49
C SER A 20 25.84 45.19 -18.14
N ALA A 21 24.83 45.44 -19.00
CA ALA A 21 23.50 44.86 -18.84
C ALA A 21 23.54 43.33 -18.91
N PHE A 22 24.31 42.75 -19.84
CA PHE A 22 24.50 41.30 -19.95
C PHE A 22 25.20 40.72 -18.72
N LEU A 23 26.20 41.42 -18.18
CA LEU A 23 26.91 41.00 -16.96
C LEU A 23 25.97 40.95 -15.76
N LEU A 24 25.17 41.99 -15.55
CA LEU A 24 24.18 42.04 -14.47
C LEU A 24 23.13 40.95 -14.62
N TRP A 25 22.63 40.74 -15.84
CA TRP A 25 21.68 39.66 -16.14
C TRP A 25 22.27 38.28 -15.85
N GLY A 26 23.52 38.02 -16.27
CA GLY A 26 24.20 36.75 -16.04
C GLY A 26 24.41 36.44 -14.56
N ILE A 27 24.77 37.45 -13.75
CA ILE A 27 24.89 37.31 -12.30
C ILE A 27 23.53 36.98 -11.68
N GLY A 28 22.48 37.72 -12.05
CA GLY A 28 21.12 37.48 -11.57
C GLY A 28 20.61 36.08 -11.93
N PHE A 29 20.85 35.66 -13.17
CA PHE A 29 20.51 34.33 -13.65
C PHE A 29 21.26 33.23 -12.89
N CYS A 30 22.56 33.40 -12.63
CA CYS A 30 23.36 32.40 -11.92
C CYS A 30 22.90 32.24 -10.46
N LEU A 31 22.63 33.36 -9.76
CA LEU A 31 22.06 33.35 -8.42
C LEU A 31 20.67 32.71 -8.38
N PHE A 32 19.80 33.09 -9.32
CA PHE A 32 18.46 32.52 -9.45
C PHE A 32 18.51 31.02 -9.73
N TYR A 33 19.38 30.58 -10.63
CA TYR A 33 19.55 29.18 -10.98
C TYR A 33 20.06 28.36 -9.80
N HIS A 34 21.06 28.86 -9.07
CA HIS A 34 21.60 28.18 -7.89
C HIS A 34 20.57 28.07 -6.77
N TYR A 35 19.83 29.14 -6.47
CA TYR A 35 18.77 29.12 -5.45
C TYR A 35 17.59 28.23 -5.87
N SER A 36 17.11 28.38 -7.10
CA SER A 36 15.99 27.59 -7.63
C SER A 36 16.33 26.10 -7.65
N SER A 37 17.53 25.71 -8.06
CA SER A 37 17.93 24.30 -8.10
C SER A 37 17.87 23.66 -6.71
N ARG A 38 18.38 24.34 -5.68
CA ARG A 38 18.31 23.84 -4.30
C ARG A 38 16.88 23.81 -3.76
N ALA A 39 16.07 24.82 -4.09
CA ALA A 39 14.67 24.87 -3.65
C ALA A 39 13.85 23.74 -4.30
N ILE A 40 14.05 23.48 -5.59
CA ILE A 40 13.38 22.39 -6.33
C ILE A 40 13.81 21.04 -5.77
N GLU A 41 15.11 20.84 -5.53
CA GLU A 41 15.62 19.61 -4.94
C GLU A 41 15.03 19.35 -3.55
N HIS A 42 15.01 20.36 -2.68
CA HIS A 42 14.42 20.23 -1.36
C HIS A 42 12.92 19.90 -1.41
N GLN A 43 12.16 20.57 -2.29
CA GLN A 43 10.75 20.26 -2.50
C GLN A 43 10.53 18.85 -3.06
N ALA A 44 11.43 18.36 -3.92
CA ALA A 44 11.38 17.00 -4.42
C ALA A 44 11.53 15.99 -3.28
N TYR A 45 12.49 16.19 -2.37
CA TYR A 45 12.66 15.32 -1.20
C TYR A 45 11.46 15.34 -0.26
N LEU A 46 10.95 16.53 0.09
CA LEU A 46 9.76 16.65 0.95
C LEU A 46 8.55 15.93 0.32
N LYS A 47 8.36 16.08 -0.99
CA LYS A 47 7.27 15.42 -1.70
C LYS A 47 7.41 13.89 -1.71
N ILE A 48 8.63 13.37 -1.80
CA ILE A 48 8.89 11.92 -1.69
C ILE A 48 8.52 11.42 -0.30
N ASP A 49 8.93 12.13 0.75
CA ASP A 49 8.65 11.77 2.14
C ASP A 49 7.14 11.78 2.45
N GLU A 50 6.45 12.87 2.09
CA GLU A 50 4.99 12.95 2.21
C GLU A 50 4.27 11.84 1.43
N SER A 51 4.77 11.49 0.24
CA SER A 51 4.18 10.44 -0.58
C SER A 51 4.37 9.07 0.07
N ALA A 52 5.55 8.81 0.65
CA ALA A 52 5.82 7.60 1.41
C ALA A 52 4.92 7.49 2.65
N GLU A 53 4.75 8.58 3.39
CA GLU A 53 3.84 8.64 4.54
C GLU A 53 2.39 8.37 4.12
N LYS A 54 1.91 9.00 3.04
CA LYS A 54 0.56 8.77 2.49
C LYS A 54 0.35 7.31 2.09
N ILE A 55 1.35 6.67 1.50
CA ILE A 55 1.30 5.24 1.15
C ILE A 55 1.21 4.39 2.43
N ASN A 56 2.05 4.66 3.43
CA ASN A 56 2.02 3.95 4.71
C ASN A 56 0.65 4.07 5.41
N LEU A 57 0.07 5.28 5.43
CA LEU A 57 -1.26 5.52 5.98
C LEU A 57 -2.34 4.74 5.20
N LYS A 58 -2.26 4.72 3.88
CA LYS A 58 -3.20 3.98 3.02
C LYS A 58 -3.13 2.47 3.27
N VAL A 59 -1.92 1.90 3.33
CA VAL A 59 -1.70 0.48 3.64
C VAL A 59 -2.20 0.15 5.05
N THR A 60 -1.86 0.96 6.04
CA THR A 60 -2.29 0.77 7.44
C THR A 60 -3.82 0.80 7.55
N ARG A 61 -4.47 1.73 6.86
CA ARG A 61 -5.93 1.82 6.86
C ARG A 61 -6.56 0.59 6.22
N LEU A 62 -6.04 0.15 5.07
CA LEU A 62 -6.51 -1.06 4.41
C LEU A 62 -6.39 -2.29 5.32
N LEU A 63 -5.22 -2.48 5.95
CA LEU A 63 -5.00 -3.60 6.89
C LEU A 63 -5.96 -3.55 8.08
N ARG A 64 -6.14 -2.38 8.71
CA ARG A 64 -7.09 -2.22 9.82
C ARG A 64 -8.53 -2.54 9.41
N THR A 65 -8.94 -2.14 8.20
CA THR A 65 -10.27 -2.47 7.69
C THR A 65 -10.44 -3.99 7.53
N ILE A 66 -9.42 -4.67 7.00
CA ILE A 66 -9.43 -6.13 6.86
C ILE A 66 -9.44 -6.83 8.22
N GLU A 67 -8.69 -6.34 9.22
CA GLU A 67 -8.64 -6.88 10.59
C GLU A 67 -9.98 -6.86 11.32
N LYS A 68 -10.87 -5.91 10.99
CA LYS A 68 -12.21 -5.83 11.61
C LYS A 68 -13.10 -7.03 11.26
N ILE A 69 -12.85 -7.69 10.13
CA ILE A 69 -13.63 -8.83 9.67
C ILE A 69 -13.45 -10.05 10.59
N PRO A 70 -12.22 -10.57 10.82
CA PRO A 70 -12.02 -11.65 11.77
C PRO A 70 -12.37 -11.23 13.21
N GLU A 71 -12.17 -9.97 13.62
CA GLU A 71 -12.62 -9.49 14.93
C GLU A 71 -14.14 -9.66 15.11
N ASN A 72 -14.93 -9.24 14.13
CA ASN A 72 -16.39 -9.39 14.17
C ASN A 72 -16.81 -10.87 14.13
N LEU A 73 -16.09 -11.73 13.42
CA LEU A 73 -16.40 -13.16 13.36
C LEU A 73 -15.97 -13.93 14.61
N SER A 74 -14.98 -13.43 15.35
CA SER A 74 -14.37 -14.14 16.49
C SER A 74 -15.36 -14.48 17.61
N TRP A 75 -16.34 -13.62 17.88
CA TRP A 75 -17.39 -13.86 18.86
C TRP A 75 -18.63 -14.51 18.26
N ILE A 76 -18.93 -14.26 16.98
CA ILE A 76 -20.11 -14.82 16.29
C ILE A 76 -19.97 -16.33 16.12
N ILE A 77 -18.79 -16.79 15.66
CA ILE A 77 -18.60 -18.19 15.29
C ILE A 77 -18.80 -19.12 16.51
N PRO A 78 -18.12 -18.93 17.65
CA PRO A 78 -18.29 -19.83 18.80
C PRO A 78 -19.67 -19.72 19.45
N SER A 79 -20.30 -18.55 19.37
CA SER A 79 -21.55 -18.27 20.11
C SER A 79 -22.81 -18.66 19.33
N TYR A 80 -22.79 -18.62 18.00
CA TYR A 80 -24.01 -18.75 17.18
C TYR A 80 -23.93 -19.82 16.09
N VAL A 81 -22.75 -20.36 15.78
CA VAL A 81 -22.65 -21.44 14.78
C VAL A 81 -22.92 -22.79 15.44
N THR A 82 -24.08 -23.36 15.14
CA THR A 82 -24.52 -24.68 15.63
C THR A 82 -24.22 -25.82 14.66
N HIS A 83 -24.04 -25.52 13.38
CA HIS A 83 -23.80 -26.50 12.32
C HIS A 83 -22.44 -26.23 11.67
N ALA A 84 -21.55 -27.21 11.72
CA ALA A 84 -20.20 -27.10 11.19
C ALA A 84 -20.18 -26.68 9.70
N ASP A 85 -21.08 -27.21 8.89
CA ASP A 85 -21.11 -26.90 7.45
C ASP A 85 -21.49 -25.45 7.13
N SER A 86 -22.13 -24.73 8.06
CA SER A 86 -22.41 -23.30 7.91
C SER A 86 -21.13 -22.46 7.79
N ILE A 87 -19.98 -22.96 8.27
CA ILE A 87 -18.70 -22.26 8.15
C ILE A 87 -18.27 -22.13 6.67
N TYR A 88 -18.60 -23.08 5.79
CA TYR A 88 -18.33 -22.95 4.36
C TYR A 88 -19.06 -21.74 3.76
N ALA A 89 -20.32 -21.54 4.13
CA ALA A 89 -21.09 -20.38 3.70
C ALA A 89 -20.51 -19.07 4.27
N ILE A 90 -20.06 -19.07 5.52
CA ILE A 90 -19.44 -17.88 6.15
C ILE A 90 -18.15 -17.49 5.40
N THR A 91 -17.22 -18.43 5.21
CA THR A 91 -15.97 -18.12 4.46
C THR A 91 -16.26 -17.61 3.05
N ARG A 92 -17.27 -18.18 2.38
CA ARG A 92 -17.71 -17.74 1.07
C ARG A 92 -18.24 -16.30 1.09
N GLN A 93 -19.10 -15.98 2.04
CA GLN A 93 -19.68 -14.64 2.16
C GLN A 93 -18.62 -13.59 2.53
N VAL A 94 -17.59 -13.95 3.30
CA VAL A 94 -16.46 -13.06 3.56
C VAL A 94 -15.76 -12.68 2.26
N VAL A 95 -15.44 -13.64 1.38
CA VAL A 95 -14.77 -13.35 0.11
C VAL A 95 -15.71 -12.59 -0.85
N LEU A 96 -16.99 -12.98 -0.94
CA LEU A 96 -17.95 -12.34 -1.85
C LEU A 96 -18.21 -10.87 -1.50
N ASN A 97 -18.27 -10.52 -0.22
CA ASN A 97 -18.67 -9.19 0.21
C ASN A 97 -17.49 -8.24 0.47
N ASN A 98 -16.25 -8.72 0.34
CA ASN A 98 -15.04 -7.92 0.61
C ASN A 98 -14.05 -8.10 -0.55
N TYR A 99 -14.06 -7.18 -1.51
CA TYR A 99 -13.27 -7.27 -2.74
C TYR A 99 -11.75 -7.22 -2.48
N GLU A 100 -11.33 -6.70 -1.33
CA GLU A 100 -9.93 -6.66 -0.90
C GLU A 100 -9.43 -8.03 -0.39
N ILE A 101 -10.32 -9.00 -0.15
CA ILE A 101 -9.98 -10.33 0.37
C ILE A 101 -9.90 -11.32 -0.78
N PHE A 102 -8.69 -11.84 -1.03
CA PHE A 102 -8.50 -12.93 -1.99
C PHE A 102 -9.09 -14.26 -1.50
N GLY A 103 -8.99 -14.54 -0.20
CA GLY A 103 -9.51 -15.77 0.38
C GLY A 103 -9.67 -15.72 1.89
N CYS A 104 -10.54 -16.58 2.41
CA CYS A 104 -10.88 -16.67 3.82
C CYS A 104 -10.86 -18.14 4.24
N ALA A 105 -10.03 -18.45 5.24
CA ALA A 105 -10.02 -19.74 5.92
C ALA A 105 -10.48 -19.57 7.36
N ILE A 106 -11.31 -20.49 7.85
CA ILE A 106 -11.62 -20.63 9.28
C ILE A 106 -11.20 -22.04 9.66
N ALA A 107 -10.19 -22.15 10.52
CA ALA A 107 -9.56 -23.42 10.87
C ALA A 107 -9.78 -23.74 12.34
N PHE A 108 -10.11 -25.00 12.62
CA PHE A 108 -10.45 -25.46 13.96
C PHE A 108 -9.41 -26.43 14.52
N GLU A 109 -9.36 -26.49 15.85
CA GLU A 109 -8.63 -27.53 16.57
C GLU A 109 -9.16 -28.93 16.23
N PRO A 110 -8.32 -29.98 16.35
CA PRO A 110 -8.75 -31.34 16.08
C PRO A 110 -10.02 -31.70 16.86
N TYR A 111 -10.98 -32.31 16.18
CA TYR A 111 -12.24 -32.79 16.76
C TYR A 111 -13.12 -31.71 17.42
N TYR A 112 -12.90 -30.42 17.12
CA TYR A 112 -13.77 -29.35 17.61
C TYR A 112 -15.24 -29.59 17.23
N PHE A 113 -15.48 -30.01 15.98
CA PHE A 113 -16.75 -30.59 15.54
C PHE A 113 -16.58 -32.11 15.44
N PRO A 114 -17.22 -32.91 16.32
CA PRO A 114 -17.02 -34.36 16.37
C PRO A 114 -17.29 -35.08 15.03
N ASP A 115 -18.22 -34.57 14.24
CA ASP A 115 -18.63 -35.11 12.94
C ASP A 115 -17.65 -34.76 11.79
N LYS A 116 -16.75 -33.80 11.98
CA LYS A 116 -15.76 -33.39 10.98
C LYS A 116 -14.39 -34.03 11.16
N GLY A 117 -14.13 -34.62 12.33
CA GLY A 117 -12.92 -35.39 12.61
C GLY A 117 -11.69 -34.52 12.88
N TYR A 118 -10.51 -35.03 12.49
CA TYR A 118 -9.23 -34.43 12.87
C TYR A 118 -8.92 -33.12 12.14
N TYR A 119 -9.29 -32.97 10.86
CA TYR A 119 -9.03 -31.77 10.07
C TYR A 119 -10.34 -31.10 9.69
N PHE A 120 -10.56 -29.87 10.15
CA PHE A 120 -11.70 -29.05 9.73
C PHE A 120 -11.28 -27.60 9.54
N ALA A 121 -11.15 -27.19 8.28
CA ALA A 121 -10.77 -25.85 7.90
C ALA A 121 -11.40 -25.46 6.56
N PRO A 122 -12.67 -25.06 6.56
CA PRO A 122 -13.30 -24.47 5.39
C PRO A 122 -12.50 -23.28 4.86
N TYR A 123 -12.36 -23.23 3.55
CA TYR A 123 -11.61 -22.22 2.83
C TYR A 123 -12.36 -21.80 1.58
N SER A 124 -12.51 -20.50 1.40
CA SER A 124 -13.03 -19.91 0.18
C SER A 124 -12.01 -18.95 -0.42
N TYR A 125 -11.93 -18.90 -1.74
CA TYR A 125 -11.02 -18.01 -2.45
C TYR A 125 -11.58 -17.56 -3.79
N MET A 126 -11.09 -16.44 -4.29
CA MET A 126 -11.46 -15.89 -5.58
C MET A 126 -10.74 -16.65 -6.70
N SER A 127 -11.51 -17.15 -7.67
CA SER A 127 -11.04 -17.81 -8.89
C SER A 127 -11.70 -17.13 -10.08
N GLY A 128 -10.93 -16.26 -10.74
CA GLY A 128 -11.49 -15.33 -11.73
C GLY A 128 -12.53 -14.42 -11.09
N ASP A 129 -13.75 -14.42 -11.66
CA ASP A 129 -14.88 -13.61 -11.19
C ASP A 129 -15.81 -14.38 -10.23
N SER A 130 -15.39 -15.56 -9.76
CA SER A 130 -16.22 -16.43 -8.93
C SER A 130 -15.50 -16.85 -7.65
N VAL A 131 -16.26 -17.09 -6.59
CA VAL A 131 -15.71 -17.66 -5.35
C VAL A 131 -15.81 -19.18 -5.41
N VAL A 132 -14.70 -19.86 -5.15
CA VAL A 132 -14.62 -21.31 -4.96
C VAL A 132 -14.53 -21.58 -3.47
N THR A 133 -15.25 -22.59 -3.00
CA THR A 133 -15.30 -22.99 -1.60
C THR A 133 -14.92 -24.46 -1.48
N THR A 134 -13.99 -24.77 -0.57
CA THR A 134 -13.43 -26.11 -0.38
C THR A 134 -12.99 -26.31 1.07
N GLN A 135 -12.72 -27.54 1.47
CA GLN A 135 -11.94 -27.85 2.66
C GLN A 135 -10.45 -27.70 2.33
N ILE A 136 -9.63 -27.15 3.24
CA ILE A 136 -8.17 -27.18 3.08
C ILE A 136 -7.70 -28.64 3.08
N ASP A 137 -6.90 -29.01 2.09
CA ASP A 137 -6.37 -30.37 1.95
C ASP A 137 -5.59 -30.77 3.22
N PRO A 138 -5.91 -31.91 3.87
CA PRO A 138 -5.16 -32.41 5.00
C PRO A 138 -3.64 -32.52 4.76
N LYS A 139 -3.20 -32.77 3.53
CA LYS A 139 -1.77 -32.81 3.15
C LYS A 139 -1.06 -31.48 3.32
N TYR A 140 -1.79 -30.37 3.27
CA TYR A 140 -1.23 -29.05 3.55
C TYR A 140 -0.81 -28.93 5.01
N ASP A 141 -1.47 -29.69 5.91
CA ASP A 141 -1.26 -29.69 7.36
C ASP A 141 -1.23 -28.28 7.94
N TYR A 142 -2.40 -27.64 7.97
CA TYR A 142 -2.52 -26.24 8.38
C TYR A 142 -2.05 -25.98 9.81
N TYR A 143 -2.06 -27.01 10.67
CA TYR A 143 -1.57 -26.92 12.05
C TYR A 143 -0.11 -26.47 12.15
N GLN A 144 0.70 -26.76 11.12
CA GLN A 144 2.12 -26.39 11.08
C GLN A 144 2.38 -25.01 10.47
N LYS A 145 1.35 -24.35 9.94
CA LYS A 145 1.52 -23.08 9.23
C LYS A 145 1.53 -21.92 10.20
N ASN A 146 2.38 -20.94 9.91
CA ASN A 146 2.55 -19.74 10.72
C ASN A 146 1.21 -19.02 10.97
N TRP A 147 0.34 -18.92 9.96
CA TRP A 147 -0.95 -18.25 10.10
C TRP A 147 -1.88 -18.92 11.12
N TYR A 148 -1.76 -20.24 11.32
CA TYR A 148 -2.51 -20.98 12.33
C TYR A 148 -1.79 -20.91 13.68
N ARG A 149 -0.51 -21.31 13.72
CA ARG A 149 0.29 -21.42 14.94
C ARG A 149 0.42 -20.09 15.67
N ILE A 150 0.75 -19.01 14.97
CA ILE A 150 0.90 -17.68 15.57
C ILE A 150 -0.43 -17.20 16.15
N SER A 151 -1.54 -17.40 15.43
CA SER A 151 -2.88 -17.02 15.89
C SER A 151 -3.28 -17.79 17.16
N LYS A 152 -3.01 -19.10 17.20
CA LYS A 152 -3.24 -19.96 18.36
C LYS A 152 -2.40 -19.56 19.57
N GLU A 153 -1.10 -19.31 19.37
CA GLU A 153 -0.18 -18.91 20.44
C GLU A 153 -0.49 -17.54 21.00
N ARG A 154 -0.88 -16.60 20.13
CA ARG A 154 -1.12 -15.22 20.54
C ARG A 154 -2.45 -15.03 21.25
N ASN A 155 -3.46 -15.87 20.99
CA ASN A 155 -4.82 -15.89 21.59
C ASN A 155 -5.25 -14.62 22.37
N VAL A 156 -5.07 -13.45 21.74
CA VAL A 156 -5.56 -12.17 22.23
C VAL A 156 -6.58 -11.68 21.23
N SER A 157 -7.74 -12.35 21.23
CA SER A 157 -8.98 -11.62 21.02
C SER A 157 -9.07 -10.63 22.18
N ARG A 158 -8.76 -9.37 21.89
CA ARG A 158 -8.80 -8.27 22.87
C ARG A 158 -10.23 -7.95 23.25
#